data_AF-A0A7R7TF87-F1
#
_entry.id   AF-A0A7R7TF87-F1
#
_cell.length_a   1.000
_cell.length_b   1.000
_cell.length_c   1.000
_cell.angle_alpha   90.00
_cell.angle_beta   90.00
_cell.angle_gamma   90.00
#
_symmetry.space_group_name_H-M   'P 1'
#
loop_
_entity.id
_entity.type
_entity.pdbx_description
1 polymer ?
#
loop_
_entity_poly.entity_id
_entity_poly.type
_entity_poly.pdbx_seq_one_letter_code
_entity_poly.pdbx_strand_id
1 'polypeptide(L)'
;MELLRPEATVLSLGRRVLSFDREGRPYHYFREGKTYKRALDGSLHLRYREGERRRRRLAPEEALGVYQEVLDLAEAHLRDERRREEVLRWTPEGLLDPTPYRRAYAWPVSILPPDAYLSVVLQATTGCTWNRCAFCSFYQDRPFQKRTPEAFREHIQAVLALLGRGRLLRRGVFLADGNALALSEPLLPLLELVRAHFPGEPVMGFLDLFTGLKKAPSWWERLGGMGLRRVYIGLETGHAPLLALLRKPGHPKEVLPLVRALKAAGLSVGVILMVGAGGKAFAEAHFRESLALLAELPLGRGDVVYLSPFREDPGTPYAALGLAPLEDLEGELQRWAQAVRRLGLRASRYEIREFLY
;
A
#
# COMPACT_ATOMS: atom_id res chain seq x y z
N MET A 1 -0.04 31.48 -5.22
CA MET A 1 -1.47 31.15 -5.02
C MET A 1 -1.59 30.27 -3.80
N GLU A 2 -2.44 30.65 -2.86
CA GLU A 2 -2.77 29.88 -1.67
C GLU A 2 -4.15 29.24 -1.85
N LEU A 3 -4.25 27.94 -1.55
CA LEU A 3 -5.50 27.19 -1.64
C LEU A 3 -5.74 26.46 -0.30
N LEU A 4 -6.77 26.91 0.41
CA LEU A 4 -7.18 26.36 1.68
C LEU A 4 -8.28 25.32 1.47
N ARG A 5 -7.93 24.06 1.67
CA ARG A 5 -8.90 22.95 1.63
C ARG A 5 -9.33 22.57 3.04
N PRO A 6 -10.51 21.93 3.20
CA PRO A 6 -10.91 21.37 4.48
C PRO A 6 -9.86 20.41 5.08
N GLU A 7 -9.20 19.62 4.24
CA GLU A 7 -8.24 18.60 4.62
C GLU A 7 -6.76 19.01 4.50
N ALA A 8 -6.44 20.11 3.82
CA ALA A 8 -5.06 20.50 3.54
C ALA A 8 -4.87 22.01 3.32
N THR A 9 -3.63 22.46 3.40
CA THR A 9 -3.18 23.76 2.92
C THR A 9 -2.26 23.52 1.71
N VAL A 10 -2.49 24.20 0.59
CA VAL A 10 -1.64 24.11 -0.60
C VAL A 10 -1.11 25.50 -0.96
N LEU A 11 0.20 25.61 -1.13
CA LEU A 11 0.88 26.84 -1.49
C LEU A 11 1.62 26.63 -2.83
N SER A 12 1.24 27.40 -3.85
CA SER A 12 1.85 27.35 -5.18
C SER A 12 2.63 28.64 -5.46
N LEU A 13 3.92 28.48 -5.74
CA LEU A 13 4.92 29.54 -5.95
C LEU A 13 5.66 29.28 -7.27
N GLY A 14 4.95 29.42 -8.39
CA GLY A 14 5.50 29.15 -9.73
C GLY A 14 5.92 27.69 -9.89
N ARG A 15 7.24 27.44 -9.98
CA ARG A 15 7.82 26.09 -10.13
C ARG A 15 7.89 25.29 -8.82
N ARG A 16 7.28 25.81 -7.76
CA ARG A 16 7.21 25.18 -6.43
C ARG A 16 5.76 24.98 -6.00
N VAL A 17 5.44 23.81 -5.45
CA VAL A 17 4.12 23.51 -4.87
C VAL A 17 4.31 22.77 -3.55
N LEU A 18 3.86 23.36 -2.45
CA LEU A 18 3.92 22.79 -1.11
C LEU A 18 2.51 22.37 -0.69
N SER A 19 2.40 21.26 0.02
CA SER A 19 1.12 20.78 0.56
C SER A 19 1.30 20.27 1.98
N PHE A 20 0.47 20.81 2.88
CA PHE A 20 0.48 20.54 4.30
C PHE A 20 -0.84 19.91 4.73
N ASP A 21 -0.78 18.99 5.69
CA ASP A 21 -1.98 18.46 6.32
C ASP A 21 -2.58 19.45 7.36
N ARG A 22 -3.68 19.08 8.01
CA ARG A 22 -4.30 19.93 9.04
C ARG A 22 -3.59 19.98 10.38
N GLU A 23 -2.48 19.24 10.52
CA GLU A 23 -1.52 19.41 11.59
C GLU A 23 -0.35 20.30 11.15
N GLY A 24 -0.37 20.88 9.94
CA GLY A 24 0.68 21.73 9.40
C GLY A 24 1.94 20.99 8.94
N ARG A 25 1.92 19.65 8.88
CA ARG A 25 3.06 18.87 8.42
C ARG A 25 3.09 18.82 6.89
N PRO A 26 4.23 19.08 6.23
CA PRO A 26 4.33 18.92 4.79
C PRO A 26 4.23 17.44 4.42
N TYR A 27 3.33 17.08 3.52
CA TYR A 27 3.26 15.71 2.98
C TYR A 27 3.72 15.63 1.52
N HIS A 28 3.78 16.76 0.84
CA HIS A 28 4.22 16.86 -0.55
C HIS A 28 4.89 18.21 -0.82
N TYR A 29 6.07 18.18 -1.44
CA TYR A 29 6.75 19.36 -1.96
C TYR A 29 7.27 19.07 -3.37
N PHE A 30 6.80 19.84 -4.35
CA PHE A 30 7.32 19.83 -5.71
C PHE A 30 8.23 21.05 -5.91
N ARG A 31 9.43 20.83 -6.47
CA ARG A 31 10.38 21.88 -6.84
C ARG A 31 11.09 21.48 -8.12
N GLU A 32 10.90 22.25 -9.19
CA GLU A 32 11.73 22.15 -10.42
C GLU A 32 11.84 20.73 -10.99
N GLY A 33 10.70 20.03 -11.12
CA GLY A 33 10.66 18.67 -11.66
C GLY A 33 11.02 17.57 -10.64
N LYS A 34 11.41 17.94 -9.43
CA LYS A 34 11.64 17.04 -8.30
C LYS A 34 10.42 17.03 -7.37
N THR A 35 10.05 15.86 -6.90
CA THR A 35 8.93 15.66 -5.96
C THR A 35 9.47 15.03 -4.68
N TYR A 36 9.28 15.72 -3.56
CA TYR A 36 9.60 15.30 -2.21
C TYR A 36 8.31 14.86 -1.53
N LYS A 37 8.29 13.66 -0.96
CA LYS A 37 7.14 13.11 -0.22
C LYS A 37 7.60 12.68 1.17
N ARG A 38 6.93 13.21 2.19
CA ARG A 38 7.17 12.85 3.59
C ARG A 38 6.32 11.63 3.94
N ALA A 39 6.96 10.60 4.50
CA ALA A 39 6.28 9.47 5.14
C ALA A 39 5.87 9.82 6.59
N LEU A 40 4.99 9.04 7.21
CA LEU A 40 4.55 9.28 8.59
C LEU A 40 5.66 9.11 9.61
N ASP A 41 6.70 8.32 9.31
CA ASP A 41 7.92 8.21 10.12
C ASP A 41 8.84 9.45 10.03
N GLY A 42 8.44 10.47 9.27
CA GLY A 42 9.22 11.69 9.07
C GLY A 42 10.25 11.63 7.95
N SER A 43 10.51 10.44 7.38
CA SER A 43 11.46 10.30 6.29
C SER A 43 10.99 11.01 5.02
N LEU A 44 11.93 11.66 4.34
CA LEU A 44 11.67 12.39 3.10
C LEU A 44 12.19 11.59 1.91
N HIS A 45 11.34 11.42 0.89
CA HIS A 45 11.65 10.63 -0.30
C HIS A 45 11.58 11.50 -1.53
N LEU A 46 12.67 11.53 -2.28
CA LEU A 46 12.81 12.27 -3.52
C LEU A 46 12.46 11.38 -4.72
N ARG A 47 11.66 11.93 -5.64
CA ARG A 47 11.29 11.35 -6.93
C ARG A 47 11.60 12.35 -8.04
N TYR A 48 12.25 11.90 -9.10
CA TYR A 48 12.63 12.73 -10.24
C TYR A 48 12.76 11.87 -11.50
N ARG A 49 12.96 12.52 -12.65
CA ARG A 49 13.22 11.87 -13.94
C ARG A 49 14.59 12.30 -14.47
N GLU A 50 15.37 11.31 -14.89
CA GLU A 50 16.69 11.47 -15.51
C GLU A 50 16.86 10.31 -16.51
N GLY A 51 16.28 10.47 -17.70
CA GLY A 51 15.98 9.37 -18.63
C GLY A 51 14.86 8.47 -18.11
N GLU A 52 15.08 7.87 -16.95
CA GLU A 52 14.16 6.99 -16.24
C GLU A 52 13.63 7.61 -14.94
N ARG A 53 12.61 7.00 -14.34
CA ARG A 53 12.09 7.41 -13.04
C ARG A 53 13.05 6.98 -11.94
N ARG A 54 13.63 7.95 -11.22
CA ARG A 54 14.55 7.74 -10.11
C ARG A 54 13.87 8.07 -8.78
N ARG A 55 14.23 7.33 -7.74
CA ARG A 55 13.71 7.50 -6.37
C ARG A 55 14.76 7.16 -5.34
N ARG A 56 14.79 7.91 -4.25
CA ARG A 56 15.60 7.59 -3.07
C ARG A 56 15.03 8.22 -1.81
N ARG A 57 15.25 7.58 -0.67
CA ARG A 57 15.14 8.21 0.65
C ARG A 57 16.30 9.20 0.78
N LEU A 58 16.02 10.40 1.27
CA LEU A 58 17.05 11.39 1.55
C LEU A 58 17.82 11.00 2.82
N ALA A 59 19.09 11.37 2.88
CA ALA A 59 19.86 11.32 4.13
C ALA A 59 19.27 12.34 5.13
N PRO A 60 19.41 12.13 6.45
CA PRO A 60 18.86 13.02 7.47
C PRO A 60 19.21 14.50 7.24
N GLU A 61 20.48 14.80 7.04
CA GLU A 61 20.99 16.17 6.81
C GLU A 61 20.36 16.84 5.57
N GLU A 62 20.21 16.08 4.48
CA GLU A 62 19.54 16.58 3.27
C GLU A 62 18.05 16.82 3.50
N ALA A 63 17.38 15.93 4.26
CA ALA A 63 15.97 16.07 4.61
C ALA A 63 15.73 17.30 5.51
N LEU A 64 16.59 17.55 6.49
CA LEU A 64 16.53 18.72 7.36
C LEU A 64 16.63 20.02 6.54
N GLY A 65 17.56 20.09 5.59
CA GLY A 65 17.69 21.25 4.69
C GLY A 65 16.43 21.48 3.85
N VAL A 66 15.80 20.42 3.33
CA VAL A 66 14.54 20.55 2.57
C VAL A 66 13.38 20.96 3.48
N TYR A 67 13.30 20.46 4.72
CA TYR A 67 12.28 20.90 5.66
C TYR A 67 12.46 22.37 6.06
N GLN A 68 13.69 22.82 6.29
CA GLN A 68 13.96 24.24 6.58
C GLN A 68 13.46 25.13 5.44
N GLU A 69 13.84 24.81 4.19
CA GLU A 69 13.37 25.54 3.02
C GLU A 69 11.83 25.55 2.90
N VAL A 70 11.17 24.43 3.18
CA VAL A 70 9.71 24.33 3.18
C VAL A 70 9.08 25.26 4.21
N LEU A 71 9.66 25.33 5.41
CA LEU A 71 9.18 26.20 6.50
C LEU A 71 9.46 27.67 6.19
N ASP A 72 10.63 28.03 5.66
CA ASP A 72 10.96 29.40 5.25
C ASP A 72 9.99 29.91 4.17
N LEU A 73 9.68 29.06 3.18
CA LEU A 73 8.71 29.38 2.13
C LEU A 73 7.29 29.54 2.68
N ALA A 74 6.91 28.71 3.65
CA ALA A 74 5.63 28.84 4.33
C ALA A 74 5.55 30.14 5.14
N GLU A 75 6.62 30.47 5.86
CA GLU A 75 6.72 31.69 6.67
C GLU A 75 6.58 32.95 5.83
N ALA A 76 7.25 32.98 4.67
CA ALA A 76 7.28 34.13 3.77
C ALA A 76 6.01 34.31 2.92
N HIS A 77 5.24 33.24 2.69
CA HIS A 77 4.19 33.26 1.65
C HIS A 77 2.81 32.73 2.06
N LEU A 78 2.65 32.01 3.19
CA LEU A 78 1.31 31.71 3.70
C LEU A 78 0.70 32.97 4.31
N ARG A 79 -0.49 33.34 3.86
CA ARG A 79 -1.18 34.55 4.32
C ARG A 79 -2.22 34.25 5.39
N ASP A 80 -2.82 33.07 5.37
CA ASP A 80 -3.75 32.66 6.41
C ASP A 80 -2.99 32.43 7.73
N GLU A 81 -3.23 33.30 8.71
CA GLU A 81 -2.53 33.30 10.00
C GLU A 81 -2.63 31.95 10.71
N ARG A 82 -3.84 31.36 10.73
CA ARG A 82 -4.06 30.07 11.39
C ARG A 82 -3.32 28.94 10.70
N ARG A 83 -3.32 28.86 9.37
CA ARG A 83 -2.55 27.84 8.63
C ARG A 83 -1.07 28.05 8.80
N ARG A 84 -0.63 29.30 8.82
CA ARG A 84 0.77 29.66 9.03
C ARG A 84 1.23 29.21 10.42
N GLU A 85 0.48 29.49 11.48
CA GLU A 85 0.74 28.99 12.83
C GLU A 85 0.80 27.45 12.91
N GLU A 86 -0.14 26.76 12.27
CA GLU A 86 -0.14 25.29 12.22
C GLU A 86 1.14 24.72 11.60
N VAL A 87 1.67 25.36 10.57
CA VAL A 87 2.91 24.95 9.88
C VAL A 87 4.15 25.33 10.70
N LEU A 88 4.23 26.58 11.15
CA LEU A 88 5.41 27.13 11.81
C LEU A 88 5.64 26.65 13.25
N ARG A 89 4.68 25.93 13.84
CA ARG A 89 4.92 25.21 15.11
C ARG A 89 5.90 24.04 14.98
N TRP A 90 6.19 23.60 13.74
CA TRP A 90 7.12 22.52 13.48
C TRP A 90 8.52 23.05 13.25
N THR A 91 9.52 22.26 13.68
CA THR A 91 10.92 22.42 13.25
C THR A 91 11.30 21.31 12.28
N PRO A 92 12.39 21.46 11.51
CA PRO A 92 12.92 20.37 10.68
C PRO A 92 13.14 19.06 11.44
N GLU A 93 13.69 19.13 12.66
CA GLU A 93 13.94 17.97 13.52
C GLU A 93 12.64 17.33 13.97
N GLY A 94 11.64 18.13 14.37
CA GLY A 94 10.32 17.63 14.74
C GLY A 94 9.59 16.95 13.58
N LEU A 95 9.81 17.42 12.34
CA LEU A 95 9.26 16.79 11.14
C LEU A 95 9.95 15.48 10.78
N LEU A 96 11.24 15.35 11.10
CA LEU A 96 12.06 14.16 10.87
C LEU A 96 11.96 13.13 12.00
N ASP A 97 11.48 13.51 13.19
CA ASP A 97 11.38 12.63 14.36
C ASP A 97 10.43 11.44 14.12
N PRO A 98 10.94 10.19 14.14
CA PRO A 98 10.12 8.99 13.95
C PRO A 98 9.41 8.54 15.24
N THR A 99 9.65 9.18 16.40
CA THR A 99 9.15 8.73 17.70
C THR A 99 7.62 8.63 17.78
N PRO A 100 6.83 9.60 17.27
CA PRO A 100 5.38 9.46 17.21
C PRO A 100 4.95 8.25 16.36
N TYR A 101 5.64 7.99 15.24
CA TYR A 101 5.34 6.87 14.37
C TYR A 101 5.62 5.53 15.07
N ARG A 102 6.79 5.37 15.71
CA ARG A 102 7.14 4.13 16.43
C ARG A 102 6.22 3.85 17.61
N ARG A 103 5.67 4.89 18.26
CA ARG A 103 4.64 4.73 19.30
C ARG A 103 3.33 4.19 18.74
N ALA A 104 2.92 4.64 17.54
CA ALA A 104 1.70 4.15 16.90
C ALA A 104 1.88 2.76 16.28
N TYR A 105 3.05 2.49 15.71
CA TYR A 105 3.37 1.29 14.95
C TYR A 105 4.59 0.60 15.54
N ALA A 106 4.35 -0.35 16.45
CA ALA A 106 5.41 -1.20 17.02
C ALA A 106 6.19 -1.97 15.95
N TRP A 107 5.51 -2.32 14.85
CA TRP A 107 6.11 -2.86 13.65
C TRP A 107 5.85 -1.92 12.49
N PRO A 108 6.85 -1.67 11.61
CA PRO A 108 6.64 -0.80 10.47
C PRO A 108 5.55 -1.38 9.56
N VAL A 109 4.76 -0.51 8.94
CA VAL A 109 3.88 -0.93 7.85
C VAL A 109 4.79 -1.34 6.69
N SER A 110 4.71 -2.59 6.24
CA SER A 110 5.64 -3.10 5.23
C SER A 110 5.23 -2.74 3.80
N ILE A 111 3.93 -2.85 3.48
CA ILE A 111 3.45 -2.65 2.11
C ILE A 111 1.95 -2.31 2.08
N LEU A 112 1.54 -1.44 1.16
CA LEU A 112 0.13 -1.21 0.80
C LEU A 112 -0.04 -1.17 -0.72
N PRO A 113 -1.21 -1.53 -1.25
CA PRO A 113 -1.56 -1.26 -2.63
C PRO A 113 -1.68 0.25 -2.92
N PRO A 114 -1.41 0.73 -4.15
CA PRO A 114 -1.36 2.16 -4.49
C PRO A 114 -2.62 2.97 -4.14
N ASP A 115 -3.79 2.38 -4.27
CA ASP A 115 -5.08 3.00 -3.93
C ASP A 115 -5.35 3.04 -2.41
N ALA A 116 -4.53 2.35 -1.61
CA ALA A 116 -4.61 2.38 -0.15
C ALA A 116 -3.59 3.32 0.51
N TYR A 117 -2.73 4.03 -0.24
CA TYR A 117 -1.68 4.91 0.31
C TYR A 117 -2.21 6.04 1.21
N LEU A 118 -3.45 6.49 1.00
CA LEU A 118 -4.11 7.49 1.84
C LEU A 118 -5.06 6.87 2.86
N SER A 119 -5.02 5.57 3.12
CA SER A 119 -5.85 4.96 4.16
C SER A 119 -5.30 5.28 5.55
N VAL A 120 -6.14 5.14 6.58
CA VAL A 120 -5.64 4.88 7.94
C VAL A 120 -5.24 3.41 8.00
N VAL A 121 -3.97 3.12 8.25
CA VAL A 121 -3.50 1.74 8.40
C VAL A 121 -3.63 1.33 9.86
N LEU A 122 -4.37 0.25 10.10
CA LEU A 122 -4.54 -0.34 11.41
C LEU A 122 -4.07 -1.79 11.37
N GLN A 123 -3.09 -2.12 12.18
CA GLN A 123 -2.55 -3.47 12.25
C GLN A 123 -3.50 -4.35 13.10
N ALA A 124 -4.52 -4.96 12.50
CA ALA A 124 -5.34 -5.99 13.15
C ALA A 124 -4.54 -7.26 13.42
N THR A 125 -3.54 -7.53 12.57
CA THR A 125 -2.53 -8.56 12.76
C THR A 125 -1.12 -7.99 12.63
N THR A 126 -0.12 -8.75 13.01
CA THR A 126 1.29 -8.54 12.63
C THR A 126 1.74 -9.70 11.75
N GLY A 127 2.72 -9.48 10.87
CA GLY A 127 3.34 -10.56 10.09
C GLY A 127 2.42 -11.19 9.04
N CYS A 128 2.76 -12.41 8.62
CA CYS A 128 2.06 -13.17 7.58
C CYS A 128 1.84 -14.62 8.03
N THR A 129 0.65 -15.19 7.77
CA THR A 129 0.34 -16.59 8.15
C THR A 129 1.18 -17.62 7.40
N TRP A 130 1.67 -17.30 6.19
CA TRP A 130 2.49 -18.19 5.39
C TRP A 130 3.98 -17.99 5.61
N ASN A 131 4.45 -16.73 5.49
CA ASN A 131 5.83 -16.26 5.69
C ASN A 131 6.97 -17.10 5.05
N ARG A 132 6.67 -17.95 4.06
CA ARG A 132 7.64 -18.89 3.43
C ARG A 132 7.82 -18.68 1.92
N CYS A 133 7.21 -17.65 1.35
CA CYS A 133 7.41 -17.29 -0.05
C CYS A 133 8.90 -17.06 -0.33
N ALA A 134 9.41 -17.62 -1.41
CA ALA A 134 10.84 -17.57 -1.74
C ALA A 134 11.36 -16.15 -1.97
N PHE A 135 10.47 -15.20 -2.28
CA PHE A 135 10.80 -13.83 -2.68
C PHE A 135 10.50 -12.77 -1.63
N CYS A 136 9.83 -13.11 -0.52
CA CYS A 136 9.24 -12.11 0.38
C CYS A 136 10.12 -11.88 1.61
N SER A 137 10.62 -10.65 1.76
CA SER A 137 11.37 -10.19 2.93
C SER A 137 10.56 -9.32 3.92
N PHE A 138 9.30 -9.00 3.61
CA PHE A 138 8.51 -7.98 4.33
C PHE A 138 8.14 -8.29 5.79
N TYR A 139 8.06 -9.57 6.14
CA TYR A 139 7.49 -10.05 7.41
C TYR A 139 8.40 -11.06 8.11
N GLN A 140 9.64 -11.20 7.66
CA GLN A 140 10.59 -12.17 8.22
C GLN A 140 11.09 -11.76 9.62
N ASP A 141 10.87 -10.50 10.02
CA ASP A 141 11.27 -9.92 11.30
C ASP A 141 10.19 -10.03 12.39
N ARG A 142 9.00 -10.58 12.09
CA ARG A 142 7.89 -10.70 13.05
C ARG A 142 6.99 -11.94 12.82
N PRO A 143 6.53 -12.61 13.88
CA PRO A 143 5.57 -13.71 13.75
C PRO A 143 4.16 -13.21 13.38
N PHE A 144 3.34 -14.11 12.84
CA PHE A 144 1.92 -13.85 12.70
C PHE A 144 1.23 -13.83 14.05
N GLN A 145 0.61 -12.71 14.40
CA GLN A 145 -0.18 -12.59 15.62
C GLN A 145 -1.44 -11.76 15.34
N LYS A 146 -2.56 -12.16 15.94
CA LYS A 146 -3.78 -11.33 16.00
C LYS A 146 -3.70 -10.39 17.20
N ARG A 147 -4.18 -9.16 17.06
CA ARG A 147 -4.41 -8.30 18.23
C ARG A 147 -5.72 -8.68 18.92
N THR A 148 -5.78 -8.51 20.25
CA THR A 148 -7.06 -8.52 20.97
C THR A 148 -7.83 -7.24 20.67
N PRO A 149 -9.16 -7.20 20.92
CA PRO A 149 -9.94 -5.97 20.78
C PRO A 149 -9.38 -4.79 21.58
N GLU A 150 -8.87 -5.04 22.79
CA GLU A 150 -8.29 -4.02 23.68
C GLU A 150 -7.02 -3.44 23.07
N ALA A 151 -6.05 -4.29 22.71
CA ALA A 151 -4.79 -3.87 22.08
C ALA A 151 -5.03 -3.19 20.73
N PHE A 152 -6.06 -3.60 19.98
CA PHE A 152 -6.42 -2.96 18.73
C PHE A 152 -7.06 -1.58 18.95
N ARG A 153 -7.87 -1.40 20.00
CA ARG A 153 -8.40 -0.09 20.39
C ARG A 153 -7.28 0.88 20.77
N GLU A 154 -6.33 0.43 21.57
CA GLU A 154 -5.13 1.22 21.92
C GLU A 154 -4.33 1.61 20.67
N HIS A 155 -4.15 0.66 19.74
CA HIS A 155 -3.51 0.95 18.46
C HIS A 155 -4.27 2.00 17.63
N ILE A 156 -5.61 1.92 17.55
CA ILE A 156 -6.44 2.94 16.90
C ILE A 156 -6.20 4.32 17.53
N GLN A 157 -6.18 4.40 18.85
CA GLN A 157 -5.95 5.66 19.57
C GLN A 157 -4.56 6.22 19.29
N ALA A 158 -3.52 5.37 19.30
CA ALA A 158 -2.16 5.79 19.01
C ALA A 158 -2.00 6.27 17.55
N VAL A 159 -2.66 5.60 16.59
CA VAL A 159 -2.69 6.03 15.18
C VAL A 159 -3.44 7.35 15.01
N LEU A 160 -4.58 7.52 15.69
CA LEU A 160 -5.32 8.79 15.68
C LEU A 160 -4.50 9.93 16.30
N ALA A 161 -3.77 9.67 17.38
CA ALA A 161 -2.86 10.65 18.00
C ALA A 161 -1.71 11.02 17.05
N LEU A 162 -1.10 10.04 16.37
CA LEU A 162 -0.09 10.29 15.33
C LEU A 162 -0.67 11.15 14.20
N LEU A 163 -1.87 10.84 13.72
CA LEU A 163 -2.46 11.55 12.58
C LEU A 163 -3.00 12.93 12.95
N GLY A 164 -3.50 13.13 14.17
CA GLY A 164 -4.22 14.34 14.56
C GLY A 164 -5.31 14.71 13.56
N ARG A 165 -5.48 16.01 13.29
CA ARG A 165 -6.36 16.53 12.23
C ARG A 165 -5.90 16.15 10.82
N GLY A 166 -4.65 15.71 10.63
CA GLY A 166 -4.16 15.11 9.39
C GLY A 166 -4.95 13.86 8.98
N ARG A 167 -5.73 13.26 9.90
CA ARG A 167 -6.76 12.26 9.60
C ARG A 167 -7.73 12.67 8.50
N LEU A 168 -8.02 13.97 8.32
CA LEU A 168 -8.94 14.48 7.30
C LEU A 168 -8.45 14.22 5.86
N LEU A 169 -7.15 13.97 5.66
CA LEU A 169 -6.61 13.57 4.36
C LEU A 169 -6.83 12.10 4.03
N ARG A 170 -7.20 11.30 5.03
CA ARG A 170 -7.29 9.85 4.87
C ARG A 170 -8.64 9.44 4.27
N ARG A 171 -8.62 8.40 3.43
CA ARG A 171 -9.75 7.99 2.55
C ARG A 171 -10.07 6.50 2.72
N GLY A 172 -10.41 6.10 3.94
CA GLY A 172 -10.69 4.71 4.29
C GLY A 172 -9.73 4.13 5.32
N VAL A 173 -9.91 2.84 5.58
CA VAL A 173 -9.13 2.05 6.55
C VAL A 173 -8.53 0.85 5.86
N PHE A 174 -7.23 0.63 6.07
CA PHE A 174 -6.55 -0.58 5.63
C PHE A 174 -6.21 -1.45 6.85
N LEU A 175 -6.75 -2.66 6.88
CA LEU A 175 -6.41 -3.66 7.88
C LEU A 175 -5.10 -4.33 7.49
N ALA A 176 -4.04 -3.88 8.14
CA ALA A 176 -2.73 -4.47 8.14
C ALA A 176 -2.65 -5.62 9.18
N ASP A 177 -1.67 -6.52 9.15
CA ASP A 177 -0.49 -6.51 8.30
C ASP A 177 -0.66 -7.42 7.07
N GLY A 178 0.26 -8.35 6.81
CA GLY A 178 0.33 -9.09 5.55
C GLY A 178 -0.84 -10.01 5.23
N ASN A 179 -1.78 -10.23 6.16
CA ASN A 179 -2.92 -11.13 5.94
C ASN A 179 -4.07 -10.95 6.95
N ALA A 180 -4.47 -9.71 7.22
CA ALA A 180 -5.47 -9.43 8.26
C ALA A 180 -6.83 -10.11 8.02
N LEU A 181 -7.26 -10.28 6.76
CA LEU A 181 -8.57 -10.86 6.42
C LEU A 181 -8.60 -12.40 6.55
N ALA A 182 -7.47 -13.05 6.86
CA ALA A 182 -7.43 -14.47 7.18
C ALA A 182 -8.15 -14.79 8.50
N LEU A 183 -8.26 -13.82 9.40
CA LEU A 183 -9.01 -13.96 10.65
C LEU A 183 -10.48 -14.38 10.36
N SER A 184 -11.00 -15.34 11.14
CA SER A 184 -12.43 -15.72 11.14
C SER A 184 -13.21 -14.81 12.09
N GLU A 185 -14.14 -15.35 12.89
CA GLU A 185 -14.89 -14.64 13.95
C GLU A 185 -14.06 -13.63 14.77
N PRO A 186 -12.78 -13.86 15.12
CA PRO A 186 -11.98 -12.84 15.82
C PRO A 186 -11.83 -11.50 15.10
N LEU A 187 -12.08 -11.42 13.79
CA LEU A 187 -12.04 -10.17 13.02
C LEU A 187 -13.19 -9.23 13.34
N LEU A 188 -14.34 -9.78 13.74
CA LEU A 188 -15.58 -9.03 13.88
C LEU A 188 -15.53 -7.94 14.95
N PRO A 189 -15.07 -8.20 16.20
CA PRO A 189 -14.93 -7.13 17.18
C PRO A 189 -13.93 -6.06 16.72
N LEU A 190 -12.92 -6.42 15.91
CA LEU A 190 -11.98 -5.44 15.36
C LEU A 190 -12.67 -4.55 14.33
N LEU A 191 -13.52 -5.11 13.46
CA LEU A 191 -14.32 -4.34 12.50
C LEU A 191 -15.37 -3.46 13.18
N GLU A 192 -15.96 -3.90 14.29
CA GLU A 192 -16.84 -3.06 15.11
C GLU A 192 -16.10 -1.84 15.66
N LEU A 193 -14.88 -2.03 16.17
CA LEU A 193 -14.01 -0.93 16.58
C LEU A 193 -13.69 0.01 15.43
N VAL A 194 -13.38 -0.52 14.24
CA VAL A 194 -13.16 0.31 13.04
C VAL A 194 -14.40 1.14 12.74
N ARG A 195 -15.59 0.54 12.68
CA ARG A 195 -16.84 1.25 12.38
C ARG A 195 -17.17 2.33 13.42
N ALA A 196 -16.87 2.07 14.69
CA ALA A 196 -17.09 3.03 15.77
C ALA A 196 -16.20 4.28 15.64
N HIS A 197 -14.94 4.12 15.22
CA HIS A 197 -13.99 5.24 15.11
C HIS A 197 -13.94 5.87 13.71
N PHE A 198 -14.37 5.14 12.68
CA PHE A 198 -14.31 5.53 11.28
C PHE A 198 -15.66 5.23 10.59
N PRO A 199 -16.76 5.86 11.04
CA PRO A 199 -18.09 5.57 10.52
C PRO A 199 -18.19 5.86 9.02
N GLY A 200 -18.67 4.88 8.25
CA GLY A 200 -18.88 4.99 6.80
C GLY A 200 -17.62 4.87 5.94
N GLU A 201 -16.44 4.78 6.54
CA GLU A 201 -15.19 4.68 5.79
C GLU A 201 -15.01 3.26 5.21
N PRO A 202 -14.58 3.14 3.93
CA PRO A 202 -14.37 1.84 3.31
C PRO A 202 -13.21 1.11 3.97
N VAL A 203 -13.42 -0.17 4.28
CA VAL A 203 -12.38 -1.05 4.83
C VAL A 203 -11.78 -1.91 3.72
N MET A 204 -10.46 -2.08 3.77
CA MET A 204 -9.69 -2.87 2.81
C MET A 204 -8.64 -3.71 3.53
N GLY A 205 -8.13 -4.78 2.90
CA GLY A 205 -7.05 -5.57 3.48
C GLY A 205 -6.54 -6.70 2.58
N PHE A 206 -5.42 -7.29 2.96
CA PHE A 206 -4.86 -8.46 2.28
C PHE A 206 -5.53 -9.76 2.72
N LEU A 207 -5.65 -10.69 1.76
CA LEU A 207 -6.10 -12.06 1.98
C LEU A 207 -5.26 -13.03 1.14
N ASP A 208 -4.77 -14.09 1.78
CA ASP A 208 -4.17 -15.23 1.08
C ASP A 208 -5.23 -16.18 0.52
N LEU A 209 -4.92 -16.84 -0.60
CA LEU A 209 -5.84 -17.76 -1.28
C LEU A 209 -6.29 -18.91 -0.37
N PHE A 210 -5.34 -19.58 0.30
CA PHE A 210 -5.60 -20.78 1.08
C PHE A 210 -6.56 -20.54 2.25
N THR A 211 -6.40 -19.44 2.99
CA THR A 211 -7.34 -19.11 4.07
C THR A 211 -8.67 -18.63 3.53
N GLY A 212 -8.66 -17.88 2.42
CA GLY A 212 -9.89 -17.39 1.78
C GLY A 212 -10.81 -18.53 1.34
N LEU A 213 -10.24 -19.61 0.78
CA LEU A 213 -10.98 -20.78 0.30
C LEU A 213 -11.68 -21.58 1.39
N LYS A 214 -11.24 -21.44 2.65
CA LYS A 214 -11.87 -22.10 3.80
C LYS A 214 -13.11 -21.37 4.31
N LYS A 215 -13.41 -20.17 3.79
CA LYS A 215 -14.54 -19.35 4.23
C LYS A 215 -15.78 -19.66 3.39
N ALA A 216 -16.92 -19.81 4.06
CA ALA A 216 -18.20 -19.88 3.37
C ALA A 216 -18.53 -18.53 2.69
N PRO A 217 -19.28 -18.50 1.57
CA PRO A 217 -19.67 -17.25 0.92
C PRO A 217 -20.35 -16.23 1.85
N SER A 218 -21.20 -16.70 2.78
CA SER A 218 -21.87 -15.86 3.78
C SER A 218 -20.92 -15.11 4.72
N TRP A 219 -19.69 -15.60 4.90
CA TRP A 219 -18.65 -14.88 5.63
C TRP A 219 -18.31 -13.55 4.95
N TRP A 220 -18.17 -13.56 3.62
CA TRP A 220 -17.82 -12.35 2.86
C TRP A 220 -18.96 -11.34 2.83
N GLU A 221 -20.20 -11.81 2.74
CA GLU A 221 -21.40 -10.97 2.85
C GLU A 221 -21.45 -10.27 4.21
N ARG A 222 -21.18 -11.01 5.29
CA ARG A 222 -21.10 -10.46 6.66
C ARG A 222 -20.03 -9.36 6.75
N LEU A 223 -18.82 -9.62 6.25
CA LEU A 223 -17.76 -8.61 6.25
C LEU A 223 -18.12 -7.38 5.40
N GLY A 224 -18.80 -7.58 4.26
CA GLY A 224 -19.36 -6.51 3.44
C GLY A 224 -20.36 -5.65 4.21
N GLY A 225 -21.27 -6.27 4.97
CA GLY A 225 -22.19 -5.58 5.88
C GLY A 225 -21.47 -4.75 6.97
N MET A 226 -20.25 -5.15 7.33
CA MET A 226 -19.40 -4.44 8.30
C MET A 226 -18.46 -3.39 7.68
N GLY A 227 -18.60 -3.09 6.39
CA GLY A 227 -17.85 -2.02 5.73
C GLY A 227 -16.62 -2.48 4.94
N LEU A 228 -16.34 -3.79 4.87
CA LEU A 228 -15.34 -4.29 3.91
C LEU A 228 -15.80 -3.95 2.48
N ARG A 229 -14.91 -3.36 1.69
CA ARG A 229 -15.21 -2.96 0.31
C ARG A 229 -14.21 -3.53 -0.69
N ARG A 230 -12.95 -3.75 -0.29
CA ARG A 230 -11.92 -4.30 -1.16
C ARG A 230 -11.06 -5.35 -0.48
N VAL A 231 -10.79 -6.44 -1.20
CA VAL A 231 -9.85 -7.49 -0.83
C VAL A 231 -8.69 -7.52 -1.81
N TYR A 232 -7.47 -7.49 -1.31
CA TYR A 232 -6.27 -7.62 -2.13
C TYR A 232 -5.71 -9.03 -2.04
N ILE A 233 -5.54 -9.65 -3.20
CA ILE A 233 -5.05 -11.01 -3.34
C ILE A 233 -3.72 -10.94 -4.07
N GLY A 234 -2.65 -11.33 -3.37
CA GLY A 234 -1.44 -11.75 -4.07
C GLY A 234 -1.78 -12.97 -4.90
N LEU A 235 -1.76 -12.87 -6.22
CA LEU A 235 -1.81 -14.05 -7.10
C LEU A 235 -0.39 -14.44 -7.52
N GLU A 236 0.48 -13.44 -7.69
CA GLU A 236 1.86 -13.47 -8.20
C GLU A 236 1.95 -13.94 -9.65
N THR A 237 1.34 -15.08 -9.98
CA THR A 237 1.36 -15.69 -11.30
C THR A 237 0.16 -16.60 -11.53
N GLY A 238 -0.30 -16.68 -12.78
CA GLY A 238 -1.24 -17.69 -13.27
C GLY A 238 -0.58 -19.01 -13.64
N HIS A 239 0.75 -19.09 -13.67
CA HIS A 239 1.50 -20.27 -14.09
C HIS A 239 1.91 -21.13 -12.88
N ALA A 240 1.40 -22.37 -12.81
CA ALA A 240 1.57 -23.23 -11.63
C ALA A 240 3.02 -23.61 -11.31
N PRO A 241 3.89 -23.98 -12.28
CA PRO A 241 5.31 -24.21 -12.02
C PRO A 241 6.04 -23.00 -11.42
N LEU A 242 5.73 -21.79 -11.89
CA LEU A 242 6.31 -20.57 -11.32
C LEU A 242 5.78 -20.31 -9.90
N LEU A 243 4.49 -20.54 -9.65
CA LEU A 243 3.90 -20.42 -8.31
C LEU A 243 4.63 -21.33 -7.29
N ALA A 244 4.90 -22.58 -7.69
CA ALA A 244 5.64 -23.54 -6.89
C ALA A 244 7.09 -23.11 -6.64
N LEU A 245 7.78 -22.59 -7.69
CA LEU A 245 9.12 -22.03 -7.57
C LEU A 245 9.18 -20.85 -6.59
N LEU A 246 8.13 -20.01 -6.56
CA LEU A 246 7.98 -18.92 -5.58
C LEU A 246 7.62 -19.41 -4.17
N ARG A 247 7.52 -20.72 -3.94
CA ARG A 247 7.12 -21.36 -2.66
C ARG A 247 5.79 -20.83 -2.14
N LYS A 248 4.84 -20.63 -3.04
CA LYS A 248 3.48 -20.24 -2.66
C LYS A 248 2.56 -21.47 -2.74
N PRO A 249 1.72 -21.71 -1.72
CA PRO A 249 0.95 -22.94 -1.66
C PRO A 249 -0.22 -22.92 -2.66
N GLY A 250 -0.67 -24.10 -3.05
CA GLY A 250 -1.85 -24.30 -3.89
C GLY A 250 -1.59 -24.14 -5.39
N HIS A 251 -2.66 -23.98 -6.14
CA HIS A 251 -2.66 -23.81 -7.60
C HIS A 251 -3.29 -22.46 -7.99
N PRO A 252 -2.78 -21.72 -9.01
CA PRO A 252 -3.30 -20.40 -9.36
C PRO A 252 -4.82 -20.36 -9.62
N LYS A 253 -5.37 -21.39 -10.28
CA LYS A 253 -6.82 -21.51 -10.57
C LYS A 253 -7.72 -21.58 -9.33
N GLU A 254 -7.17 -21.85 -8.14
CA GLU A 254 -7.95 -21.79 -6.90
C GLU A 254 -8.47 -20.36 -6.60
N VAL A 255 -7.91 -19.32 -7.23
CA VAL A 255 -8.44 -17.95 -7.12
C VAL A 255 -9.88 -17.82 -7.67
N LEU A 256 -10.32 -18.68 -8.59
CA LEU A 256 -11.63 -18.62 -9.24
C LEU A 256 -12.81 -18.71 -8.26
N PRO A 257 -12.94 -19.80 -7.45
CA PRO A 257 -14.03 -19.90 -6.47
C PRO A 257 -13.99 -18.78 -5.43
N LEU A 258 -12.79 -18.38 -4.95
CA LEU A 258 -12.67 -17.28 -3.98
C LEU A 258 -13.16 -15.96 -4.56
N VAL A 259 -12.70 -15.58 -5.76
CA VAL A 259 -13.13 -14.32 -6.38
C VAL A 259 -14.63 -14.35 -6.65
N ARG A 260 -15.19 -15.46 -7.14
CA ARG A 260 -16.66 -15.60 -7.30
C ARG A 260 -17.41 -15.34 -6.00
N ALA A 261 -16.95 -15.91 -4.88
CA ALA A 261 -17.57 -15.68 -3.57
C ALA A 261 -17.45 -14.21 -3.12
N LEU A 262 -16.28 -13.58 -3.30
CA LEU A 262 -16.08 -12.16 -2.99
C LEU A 262 -16.98 -11.25 -3.85
N LYS A 263 -17.14 -11.55 -5.14
CA LYS A 263 -18.00 -10.79 -6.05
C LYS A 263 -19.48 -10.96 -5.69
N ALA A 264 -19.92 -12.17 -5.33
CA ALA A 264 -21.29 -12.41 -4.88
C ALA A 264 -21.62 -11.59 -3.62
N ALA A 265 -20.65 -11.37 -2.73
CA ALA A 265 -20.76 -10.48 -1.57
C ALA A 265 -20.65 -8.97 -1.90
N GLY A 266 -20.59 -8.59 -3.18
CA GLY A 266 -20.47 -7.19 -3.62
C GLY A 266 -19.10 -6.56 -3.38
N LEU A 267 -18.06 -7.36 -3.10
CA LEU A 267 -16.72 -6.84 -2.81
C LEU A 267 -15.92 -6.57 -4.09
N SER A 268 -15.09 -5.55 -4.04
CA SER A 268 -14.06 -5.32 -5.06
C SER A 268 -12.81 -6.14 -4.75
N VAL A 269 -12.08 -6.52 -5.79
CA VAL A 269 -10.87 -7.33 -5.71
C VAL A 269 -9.71 -6.58 -6.35
N GLY A 270 -8.57 -6.59 -5.67
CA GLY A 270 -7.28 -6.22 -6.23
C GLY A 270 -6.44 -7.46 -6.45
N VAL A 271 -6.19 -7.85 -7.71
CA VAL A 271 -5.34 -9.00 -8.03
C VAL A 271 -3.93 -8.51 -8.30
N ILE A 272 -2.93 -9.05 -7.61
CA ILE A 272 -1.53 -8.64 -7.75
C ILE A 272 -0.75 -9.72 -8.51
N LEU A 273 -0.06 -9.32 -9.59
CA LEU A 273 0.81 -10.15 -10.42
C LEU A 273 2.24 -9.60 -10.38
N MET A 274 3.22 -10.49 -10.23
CA MET A 274 4.64 -10.15 -10.16
C MET A 274 5.28 -10.29 -11.54
N VAL A 275 5.33 -9.19 -12.28
CA VAL A 275 5.87 -9.16 -13.65
C VAL A 275 7.40 -9.30 -13.58
N GLY A 276 7.97 -10.24 -14.34
CA GLY A 276 9.40 -10.56 -14.32
C GLY A 276 9.83 -11.63 -13.32
N ALA A 277 8.94 -12.08 -12.43
CA ALA A 277 9.23 -13.23 -11.57
C ALA A 277 9.46 -14.50 -12.42
N GLY A 278 10.46 -15.30 -12.05
CA GLY A 278 10.93 -16.45 -12.83
C GLY A 278 11.92 -16.10 -13.94
N GLY A 279 12.16 -14.81 -14.22
CA GLY A 279 13.12 -14.38 -15.23
C GLY A 279 12.76 -14.86 -16.64
N LYS A 280 13.78 -14.96 -17.52
CA LYS A 280 13.61 -15.31 -18.94
C LYS A 280 12.91 -16.66 -19.13
N ALA A 281 13.20 -17.65 -18.27
CA ALA A 281 12.72 -19.02 -18.41
C ALA A 281 11.19 -19.14 -18.27
N PHE A 282 10.55 -18.28 -17.48
CA PHE A 282 9.12 -18.35 -17.19
C PHE A 282 8.29 -17.22 -17.80
N ALA A 283 8.93 -16.23 -18.44
CA ALA A 283 8.28 -14.99 -18.87
C ALA A 283 7.02 -15.21 -19.72
N GLU A 284 7.13 -16.01 -20.79
CA GLU A 284 6.02 -16.20 -21.73
C GLU A 284 4.89 -17.05 -21.14
N ALA A 285 5.21 -18.11 -20.41
CA ALA A 285 4.22 -18.95 -19.75
C ALA A 285 3.46 -18.17 -18.66
N HIS A 286 4.19 -17.38 -17.86
CA HIS A 286 3.62 -16.48 -16.86
C HIS A 286 2.67 -15.47 -17.49
N PHE A 287 3.08 -14.77 -18.55
CA PHE A 287 2.24 -13.81 -19.28
C PHE A 287 0.96 -14.46 -19.80
N ARG A 288 1.10 -15.53 -20.60
CA ARG A 288 -0.01 -16.19 -21.27
C ARG A 288 -1.02 -16.78 -20.28
N GLU A 289 -0.55 -17.52 -19.29
CA GLU A 289 -1.44 -18.23 -18.35
C GLU A 289 -2.05 -17.31 -17.32
N SER A 290 -1.35 -16.24 -16.91
CA SER A 290 -1.96 -15.20 -16.07
C SER A 290 -3.07 -14.46 -16.81
N LEU A 291 -2.88 -14.11 -18.08
CA LEU A 291 -3.93 -13.45 -18.86
C LEU A 291 -5.13 -14.37 -19.13
N ALA A 292 -4.89 -15.64 -19.42
CA ALA A 292 -5.96 -16.63 -19.56
C ALA A 292 -6.77 -16.74 -18.26
N LEU A 293 -6.11 -16.85 -17.11
CA LEU A 293 -6.78 -16.89 -15.81
C LEU A 293 -7.54 -15.59 -15.50
N LEU A 294 -6.95 -14.42 -15.79
CA LEU A 294 -7.64 -13.14 -15.61
C LEU A 294 -8.92 -13.04 -16.42
N ALA A 295 -8.95 -13.59 -17.64
CA ALA A 295 -10.13 -13.61 -18.50
C ALA A 295 -11.25 -14.50 -17.95
N GLU A 296 -10.93 -15.52 -17.13
CA GLU A 296 -11.91 -16.39 -16.47
C GLU A 296 -12.51 -15.76 -15.20
N LEU A 297 -11.86 -14.75 -14.62
CA LEU A 297 -12.32 -14.13 -13.37
C LEU A 297 -13.49 -13.15 -13.61
N PRO A 298 -14.53 -13.15 -12.74
CA PRO A 298 -15.67 -12.24 -12.86
C PRO A 298 -15.32 -10.81 -12.36
N LEU A 299 -14.26 -10.21 -12.91
CA LEU A 299 -13.81 -8.87 -12.55
C LEU A 299 -14.61 -7.81 -13.32
N GLY A 300 -14.92 -6.71 -12.64
CA GLY A 300 -15.65 -5.56 -13.17
C GLY A 300 -14.95 -4.22 -12.92
N ARG A 301 -15.67 -3.11 -13.10
CA ARG A 301 -15.11 -1.74 -13.04
C ARG A 301 -14.47 -1.36 -11.69
N GLY A 302 -14.96 -1.96 -10.61
CA GLY A 302 -14.43 -1.77 -9.26
C GLY A 302 -13.12 -2.52 -9.02
N ASP A 303 -12.74 -3.46 -9.87
CA ASP A 303 -11.59 -4.33 -9.66
C ASP A 303 -10.33 -3.76 -10.34
N VAL A 304 -9.16 -4.13 -9.83
CA VAL A 304 -7.88 -3.64 -10.35
C VAL A 304 -6.89 -4.80 -10.40
N VAL A 305 -6.20 -4.92 -11.53
CA VAL A 305 -5.03 -5.78 -11.69
C VAL A 305 -3.79 -4.94 -11.45
N TYR A 306 -3.09 -5.25 -10.37
CA TYR A 306 -1.84 -4.63 -9.97
C TYR A 306 -0.67 -5.38 -10.59
N LEU A 307 0.11 -4.68 -11.40
CA LEU A 307 1.32 -5.20 -12.03
C LEU A 307 2.51 -4.73 -11.20
N SER A 308 3.02 -5.64 -10.37
CA SER A 308 4.17 -5.41 -9.51
C SER A 308 5.45 -5.79 -10.26
N PRO A 309 6.36 -4.84 -10.55
CA PRO A 309 7.65 -5.16 -11.13
C PRO A 309 8.45 -5.99 -10.13
N PHE A 310 8.82 -7.20 -10.51
CA PHE A 310 9.63 -8.05 -9.67
C PHE A 310 11.07 -7.52 -9.62
N ARG A 311 11.56 -7.30 -8.40
CA ARG A 311 12.95 -6.95 -8.12
C ARG A 311 13.48 -8.00 -7.16
N GLU A 312 14.55 -8.65 -7.57
CA GLU A 312 15.23 -9.61 -6.72
C GLU A 312 15.78 -8.91 -5.46
N ASP A 313 15.62 -9.59 -4.33
CA ASP A 313 16.24 -9.23 -3.06
C ASP A 313 17.30 -10.30 -2.75
N PRO A 314 18.60 -9.93 -2.70
CA PRO A 314 19.69 -10.86 -2.44
C PRO A 314 19.55 -11.63 -1.13
N GLY A 315 18.78 -11.11 -0.16
CA GLY A 315 18.53 -11.76 1.13
C GLY A 315 17.46 -12.86 1.09
N THR A 316 16.88 -13.15 -0.08
CA THR A 316 15.74 -14.09 -0.19
C THR A 316 16.14 -15.42 -0.83
N PRO A 317 15.45 -16.53 -0.50
CA PRO A 317 15.69 -17.82 -1.15
C PRO A 317 15.59 -17.80 -2.68
N TYR A 318 14.83 -16.87 -3.25
CA TYR A 318 14.72 -16.68 -4.69
C TYR A 318 16.06 -16.34 -5.34
N ALA A 319 16.87 -15.47 -4.72
CA ALA A 319 18.16 -15.05 -5.27
C ALA A 319 19.13 -16.23 -5.45
N ALA A 320 19.05 -17.22 -4.57
CA ALA A 320 19.85 -18.45 -4.66
C ALA A 320 19.48 -19.36 -5.84
N LEU A 321 18.38 -19.10 -6.55
CA LEU A 321 17.96 -19.88 -7.71
C LEU A 321 18.76 -19.57 -8.99
N GLY A 322 19.50 -18.44 -9.02
CA GLY A 322 20.37 -18.08 -10.15
C GLY A 322 19.64 -17.89 -11.48
N LEU A 323 18.38 -17.44 -11.46
CA LEU A 323 17.57 -17.27 -12.66
C LEU A 323 18.01 -16.04 -13.46
N ALA A 324 18.19 -16.21 -14.77
CA ALA A 324 18.51 -15.09 -15.65
C ALA A 324 17.37 -14.05 -15.66
N PRO A 325 17.62 -12.79 -15.27
CA PRO A 325 16.58 -11.78 -15.16
C PRO A 325 16.04 -11.38 -16.53
N LEU A 326 14.83 -10.84 -16.53
CA LEU A 326 14.26 -10.21 -17.71
C LEU A 326 14.93 -8.84 -17.93
N GLU A 327 15.57 -8.63 -19.08
CA GLU A 327 16.35 -7.41 -19.36
C GLU A 327 15.46 -6.17 -19.50
N ASP A 328 14.38 -6.26 -20.28
CA ASP A 328 13.43 -5.16 -20.49
C ASP A 328 12.16 -5.33 -19.64
N LEU A 329 12.30 -5.14 -18.32
CA LEU A 329 11.16 -5.22 -17.40
C LEU A 329 10.11 -4.12 -17.64
N GLU A 330 10.53 -2.94 -18.09
CA GLU A 330 9.60 -1.83 -18.35
C GLU A 330 8.76 -2.06 -19.60
N GLY A 331 9.35 -2.57 -20.68
CA GLY A 331 8.62 -3.01 -21.86
C GLY A 331 7.65 -4.15 -21.54
N GLU A 332 8.06 -5.10 -20.71
CA GLU A 332 7.19 -6.19 -20.27
C GLU A 332 6.01 -5.66 -19.44
N LEU A 333 6.22 -4.75 -18.49
CA LEU A 333 5.12 -4.11 -17.75
C LEU A 333 4.13 -3.40 -18.68
N GLN A 334 4.62 -2.75 -19.74
CA GLN A 334 3.76 -2.12 -20.74
C GLN A 334 2.96 -3.16 -21.53
N ARG A 335 3.59 -4.26 -21.95
CA ARG A 335 2.94 -5.40 -22.61
C ARG A 335 1.81 -5.96 -21.74
N TRP A 336 2.08 -6.24 -20.47
CA TRP A 336 1.08 -6.69 -19.50
C TRP A 336 -0.07 -5.69 -19.33
N ALA A 337 0.24 -4.41 -19.13
CA ALA A 337 -0.78 -3.38 -18.93
C ALA A 337 -1.70 -3.23 -20.15
N GLN A 338 -1.16 -3.32 -21.36
CA GLN A 338 -1.94 -3.30 -22.59
C GLN A 338 -2.84 -4.53 -22.69
N ALA A 339 -2.31 -5.73 -22.44
CA ALA A 339 -3.08 -6.96 -22.52
C ALA A 339 -4.23 -7.02 -21.51
N VAL A 340 -3.97 -6.64 -20.25
CA VAL A 340 -5.01 -6.53 -19.22
C VAL A 340 -6.12 -5.54 -19.64
N ARG A 341 -5.77 -4.39 -20.22
CA ARG A 341 -6.75 -3.43 -20.71
C ARG A 341 -7.59 -3.94 -21.88
N ARG A 342 -7.02 -4.79 -22.76
CA ARG A 342 -7.77 -5.46 -23.83
C ARG A 342 -8.82 -6.44 -23.30
N LEU A 343 -8.64 -6.98 -22.09
CA LEU A 343 -9.67 -7.74 -21.38
C LEU A 343 -10.77 -6.85 -20.76
N GLY A 344 -10.72 -5.52 -20.96
CA GLY A 344 -11.64 -4.57 -20.35
C GLY A 344 -11.34 -4.28 -18.87
N LEU A 345 -10.19 -4.70 -18.36
CA LEU A 345 -9.81 -4.58 -16.95
C LEU A 345 -8.90 -3.38 -16.68
N ARG A 346 -8.96 -2.86 -15.46
CA ARG A 346 -8.07 -1.78 -15.01
C ARG A 346 -6.71 -2.36 -14.63
N ALA A 347 -5.66 -1.90 -15.32
CA ALA A 347 -4.28 -2.21 -14.98
C ALA A 347 -3.63 -1.02 -14.23
N SER A 348 -3.03 -1.29 -13.07
CA SER A 348 -2.28 -0.31 -12.28
C SER A 348 -0.88 -0.83 -11.97
N ARG A 349 0.15 0.01 -12.10
CA ARG A 349 1.50 -0.36 -11.66
C ARG A 349 1.54 -0.37 -10.13
N TYR A 350 2.11 -1.43 -9.56
CA TYR A 350 2.30 -1.56 -8.12
C TYR A 350 3.78 -1.64 -7.79
N GLU A 351 4.43 -0.48 -7.72
CA GLU A 351 5.83 -0.41 -7.30
C GLU A 351 5.91 -0.50 -5.77
N ILE A 352 6.34 -1.65 -5.25
CA ILE A 352 6.46 -1.90 -3.81
C ILE A 352 7.41 -0.90 -3.12
N ARG A 353 8.40 -0.37 -3.85
CA ARG A 353 9.33 0.67 -3.37
C ARG A 353 8.76 2.09 -3.41
N GLU A 354 7.58 2.29 -4.00
CA GLU A 354 6.87 3.58 -3.97
C GLU A 354 5.97 3.75 -2.76
N PHE A 355 5.81 2.69 -1.98
CA PHE A 355 5.03 2.71 -0.78
C PHE A 355 5.67 3.68 0.22
N LEU A 356 4.95 4.77 0.51
CA LEU A 356 5.30 5.75 1.51
C LEU A 356 4.10 5.85 2.43
N TYR A 357 4.24 5.30 3.62
CA TYR A 357 3.25 5.45 4.67
C TYR A 357 3.85 6.14 5.86
#